data_AF-A0AAD1RXC8-F1
#
_entry.id   AF-A0AAD1RXC8-F1
#
_cell.length_a   1.000
_cell.length_b   1.000
_cell.length_c   1.000
_cell.angle_alpha   90.00
_cell.angle_beta   90.00
_cell.angle_gamma   90.00
#
_symmetry.space_group_name_H-M   'P 1'
#
loop_
_entity.id
_entity.type
_entity.pdbx_description
1 polymer ?
#
loop_
_entity_poly.entity_id
_entity_poly.type
_entity_poly.pdbx_seq_one_letter_code
_entity_poly.pdbx_strand_id
1 'polypeptide(L)'
;MRGAAISTVMASCMKMCSLTRVTNRAVSTLGGNKLKVSAEEATVADQEVTRKSFTDLQRERHKQANLSVLISCPPYFNENKFMKYLSQHGKVANHFFYESYGTHAVVEFVERESIDSLRAATRVPHGDDECVVPFKSRLLTLKSDRALDRTSIQCLRQSAVPINELIQKLCKAQDINEQVYTLLDEYQLTDENIRLRFLVSSLIKDVATAYFPEATVDPFGSTVNSFGKLGCDLDLFLDLDNIGKSSTGKAAGSFTSEYLMKHVPSGRVVTQRILSVISECIDNFGPGCTGVQKILNARCPLVRFTHQPAGLQCDLTSDNRIALRSSELLYIYGNYDNRVRALVFALRCWARVHGITSAIPGAWITNFSLTMMVLFFLQKRNPPVIPTLDQLKSLAGKDKFIVDGNDCTFVSDLNKIPPSKNSESIDVLLCDFLEFYGNFDFIKNGINIRKGKEQNKPDSSPLYIQNPFEQTLNVSRNVNHSQLERFIALARESAWVLQEQRNHSSERDKQAWGLAAVFLPSVSQGFGKGKRKKRKGFASERIKGLLESLKNTDKAR
;
A
#
# COMPACT_ATOMS: atom_id res chain seq x y z
N MET A 1 -25.72 58.67 22.50
CA MET A 1 -26.67 57.54 22.61
C MET A 1 -25.88 56.26 22.46
N ARG A 2 -25.86 55.46 23.54
CA ARG A 2 -25.37 54.06 23.71
C ARG A 2 -24.10 53.69 22.92
N GLY A 3 -22.90 53.55 23.48
CA GLY A 3 -22.35 53.39 24.83
C GLY A 3 -21.05 52.57 24.62
N ALA A 4 -19.86 53.15 24.83
CA ALA A 4 -18.94 52.89 25.97
C ALA A 4 -18.64 51.38 26.20
N ALA A 5 -17.43 50.86 26.39
CA ALA A 5 -16.04 51.34 26.57
C ALA A 5 -15.15 50.05 26.49
N ILE A 6 -14.03 50.02 25.76
CA ILE A 6 -12.61 50.24 26.19
C ILE A 6 -11.94 49.12 27.03
N SER A 7 -10.79 48.65 26.51
CA SER A 7 -9.55 48.13 27.16
C SER A 7 -9.47 46.64 27.57
N THR A 8 -8.62 45.79 26.95
CA THR A 8 -7.14 45.54 27.06
C THR A 8 -6.76 44.46 28.10
N VAL A 9 -5.83 43.57 27.70
CA VAL A 9 -4.78 42.84 28.46
C VAL A 9 -4.86 41.29 28.49
N MET A 10 -3.87 40.69 27.80
CA MET A 10 -3.06 39.46 28.02
C MET A 10 -3.48 38.27 28.94
N ALA A 11 -3.19 37.08 28.37
CA ALA A 11 -2.45 35.92 28.94
C ALA A 11 -3.19 34.64 29.46
N SER A 12 -2.72 33.51 28.89
CA SER A 12 -2.46 32.15 29.44
C SER A 12 -3.57 31.22 29.98
N CYS A 13 -3.69 30.04 29.35
CA CYS A 13 -3.50 28.67 29.90
C CYS A 13 -4.05 27.62 28.90
N MET A 14 -3.24 26.76 28.24
CA MET A 14 -2.72 25.44 28.67
C MET A 14 -3.75 24.35 29.06
N LYS A 15 -3.57 23.16 28.44
CA LYS A 15 -4.08 21.79 28.73
C LYS A 15 -5.48 21.46 28.16
N MET A 16 -5.76 20.30 27.56
CA MET A 16 -5.18 18.96 27.78
C MET A 16 -4.85 18.18 26.50
N CYS A 17 -3.77 17.42 26.64
CA CYS A 17 -3.29 16.32 25.83
C CYS A 17 -4.07 15.05 26.25
N SER A 18 -4.68 14.30 25.32
CA SER A 18 -5.11 12.92 25.58
C SER A 18 -4.08 11.95 25.00
N LEU A 19 -3.19 11.49 25.88
CA LEU A 19 -2.52 10.20 25.71
C LEU A 19 -3.55 9.10 25.92
N THR A 20 -3.49 8.03 25.14
CA THR A 20 -3.98 6.73 25.61
C THR A 20 -2.98 5.66 25.17
N ARG A 21 -2.18 5.22 26.14
CA ARG A 21 -1.35 4.01 26.08
C ARG A 21 -2.31 2.81 26.04
N VAL A 22 -2.21 1.97 25.02
CA VAL A 22 -2.78 0.62 25.06
C VAL A 22 -1.71 -0.31 25.66
N THR A 23 -1.84 -0.64 26.93
CA THR A 23 -1.13 -1.77 27.55
C THR A 23 -2.13 -2.90 27.74
N ASN A 24 -2.08 -3.91 26.88
CA ASN A 24 -2.77 -5.18 27.13
C ASN A 24 -1.98 -5.98 28.17
N ARG A 25 -2.48 -6.04 29.40
CA ARG A 25 -2.13 -7.08 30.38
C ARG A 25 -3.41 -7.78 30.80
N ALA A 26 -3.59 -9.00 30.33
CA ALA A 26 -4.57 -9.93 30.85
C ALA A 26 -4.10 -10.42 32.23
N VAL A 27 -4.94 -10.26 33.26
CA VAL A 27 -4.83 -10.98 34.52
C VAL A 27 -6.19 -11.61 34.79
N SER A 28 -6.18 -12.93 34.85
CA SER A 28 -7.28 -13.79 35.25
C SER A 28 -7.47 -13.77 36.76
N THR A 29 -8.68 -13.52 37.24
CA THR A 29 -9.12 -13.96 38.57
C THR A 29 -10.62 -14.28 38.57
N LEU A 30 -10.92 -15.47 39.08
CA LEU A 30 -12.24 -16.03 39.35
C LEU A 30 -12.98 -15.25 40.44
N GLY A 31 -14.31 -15.17 40.33
CA GLY A 31 -15.18 -14.73 41.41
C GLY A 31 -16.60 -14.47 40.91
N GLY A 32 -17.49 -15.45 41.07
CA GLY A 32 -18.89 -15.34 40.67
C GLY A 32 -19.70 -14.45 41.61
N ASN A 33 -20.70 -13.77 41.03
CA ASN A 33 -22.04 -13.68 41.62
C ASN A 33 -23.06 -13.23 40.56
N LYS A 34 -24.16 -13.98 40.47
CA LYS A 34 -25.35 -13.72 39.66
C LYS A 34 -25.98 -12.40 40.08
N LEU A 35 -26.43 -11.57 39.12
CA LEU A 35 -27.59 -10.69 39.27
C LEU A 35 -28.13 -10.24 37.90
N LYS A 36 -29.41 -10.59 37.66
CA LYS A 36 -30.46 -10.05 36.77
C LYS A 36 -30.06 -9.47 35.41
N VAL A 37 -30.49 -10.18 34.37
CA VAL A 37 -30.58 -9.74 32.97
C VAL A 37 -31.78 -8.81 32.81
N SER A 38 -31.54 -7.55 32.46
CA SER A 38 -32.50 -6.67 31.79
C SER A 38 -31.93 -6.38 30.40
N ALA A 39 -32.72 -6.67 29.37
CA ALA A 39 -32.38 -6.42 27.98
C ALA A 39 -32.38 -4.92 27.71
N GLU A 40 -31.20 -4.35 27.47
CA GLU A 40 -31.04 -3.06 26.82
C GLU A 40 -30.19 -3.26 25.56
N GLU A 41 -30.75 -2.83 24.44
CA GLU A 41 -30.16 -2.87 23.11
C GLU A 41 -28.83 -2.09 23.12
N ALA A 42 -27.73 -2.81 22.92
CA ALA A 42 -26.42 -2.22 22.72
C ALA A 42 -26.39 -1.54 21.35
N THR A 43 -26.71 -0.24 21.35
CA THR A 43 -26.39 0.66 20.23
C THR A 43 -24.86 0.74 20.13
N VAL A 44 -24.33 0.15 19.07
CA VAL A 44 -22.92 0.30 18.68
C VAL A 44 -22.73 1.78 18.36
N ALA A 45 -22.13 2.52 19.29
CA ALA A 45 -21.74 3.90 19.07
C ALA A 45 -20.70 3.95 17.95
N ASP A 46 -21.11 4.47 16.79
CA ASP A 46 -20.24 4.88 15.69
C ASP A 46 -19.17 5.82 16.26
N GLN A 47 -17.95 5.32 16.43
CA GLN A 47 -16.79 6.20 16.49
C GLN A 47 -16.61 6.76 15.09
N GLU A 48 -17.05 8.00 14.90
CA GLU A 48 -16.86 8.78 13.67
C GLU A 48 -15.34 8.94 13.41
N VAL A 49 -14.74 7.94 12.76
CA VAL A 49 -13.39 8.06 12.19
C VAL A 49 -13.52 9.07 11.06
N THR A 50 -13.24 10.34 11.36
CA THR A 50 -13.19 11.40 10.35
C THR A 50 -12.24 10.97 9.23
N ARG A 51 -12.81 10.62 8.07
CA ARG A 51 -12.06 10.13 6.91
C ARG A 51 -11.19 11.27 6.36
N LYS A 52 -9.90 11.26 6.67
CA LYS A 52 -8.95 12.28 6.21
C LYS A 52 -8.85 12.28 4.69
N SER A 53 -8.76 13.47 4.09
CA SER A 53 -8.47 13.58 2.65
C SER A 53 -7.07 13.03 2.34
N PHE A 54 -6.84 12.60 1.11
CA PHE A 54 -5.54 12.08 0.68
C PHE A 54 -4.42 13.11 0.89
N THR A 55 -4.68 14.37 0.55
CA THR A 55 -3.74 15.49 0.71
C THR A 55 -3.44 15.78 2.17
N ASP A 56 -4.45 15.75 3.05
CA ASP A 56 -4.25 16.00 4.48
C ASP A 56 -3.48 14.86 5.13
N LEU A 57 -3.75 13.61 4.74
CA LEU A 57 -2.98 12.44 5.17
C LEU A 57 -1.50 12.61 4.79
N GLN A 58 -1.20 12.91 3.53
CA GLN A 58 0.18 13.11 3.10
C GLN A 58 0.85 14.26 3.88
N ARG A 59 0.18 15.42 4.00
CA ARG A 59 0.71 16.57 4.75
C ARG A 59 1.04 16.22 6.20
N GLU A 60 0.15 15.52 6.87
CA GLU A 60 0.35 15.07 8.24
C GLU A 60 1.55 14.11 8.35
N ARG A 61 1.65 13.12 7.46
CA ARG A 61 2.77 12.17 7.47
C ARG A 61 4.10 12.82 7.14
N HIS A 62 4.14 13.79 6.22
CA HIS A 62 5.34 14.58 5.97
C HIS A 62 5.75 15.40 7.19
N LYS A 63 4.79 16.01 7.91
CA LYS A 63 5.08 16.73 9.16
C LYS A 63 5.71 15.80 10.19
N GLN A 64 5.11 14.63 10.44
CA GLN A 64 5.64 13.63 11.37
C GLN A 64 7.04 13.17 10.96
N ALA A 65 7.26 12.86 9.67
CA ALA A 65 8.54 12.41 9.15
C ALA A 65 9.65 13.47 9.26
N ASN A 66 9.32 14.75 9.05
CA ASN A 66 10.27 15.86 9.22
C ASN A 66 10.66 16.09 10.69
N LEU A 67 9.87 15.57 11.63
CA LEU A 67 10.11 15.59 13.07
C LEU A 67 10.65 14.24 13.58
N SER A 68 11.02 13.33 12.67
CA SER A 68 11.51 12.00 13.03
C SER A 68 12.99 11.80 12.70
N VAL A 69 13.64 10.95 13.50
CA VAL A 69 15.00 10.43 13.29
C VAL A 69 14.96 8.90 13.26
N LEU A 70 15.93 8.31 12.57
CA LEU A 70 16.12 6.85 12.53
C LEU A 70 17.43 6.50 13.24
N ILE A 71 17.36 5.65 14.26
CA ILE A 71 18.49 5.32 15.12
C ILE A 71 18.80 3.83 15.01
N SER A 72 20.00 3.47 14.56
CA SER A 72 20.54 2.12 14.72
C SER A 72 20.90 1.91 16.17
N CYS A 73 20.35 0.87 16.78
CA CYS A 73 20.51 0.59 18.19
C CYS A 73 21.51 -0.56 18.44
N PRO A 74 22.13 -0.61 19.64
CA PRO A 74 22.87 -1.80 20.07
C PRO A 74 21.95 -3.03 20.13
N PRO A 75 22.49 -4.26 20.02
CA PRO A 75 21.69 -5.49 20.05
C PRO A 75 20.94 -5.71 21.36
N TYR A 76 21.43 -5.14 22.47
CA TYR A 76 20.78 -5.19 23.77
C TYR A 76 20.84 -3.81 24.40
N PHE A 77 19.71 -3.27 24.84
CA PHE A 77 19.69 -2.04 25.62
C PHE A 77 18.42 -1.93 26.46
N ASN A 78 18.43 -0.98 27.40
CA ASN A 78 17.28 -0.68 28.23
C ASN A 78 16.49 0.47 27.62
N GLU A 79 15.23 0.22 27.25
CA GLU A 79 14.34 1.21 26.62
C GLU A 79 14.17 2.46 27.49
N ASN A 80 14.06 2.34 28.81
CA ASN A 80 13.91 3.51 29.69
C ASN A 80 15.17 4.39 29.68
N LYS A 81 16.38 3.79 29.65
CA LYS A 81 17.63 4.54 29.52
C LYS A 81 17.72 5.23 28.15
N PHE A 82 17.32 4.54 27.07
CA PHE A 82 17.23 5.10 25.73
C PHE A 82 16.28 6.31 25.67
N MET A 83 15.08 6.17 26.21
CA MET A 83 14.10 7.26 26.24
C MET A 83 14.55 8.41 27.14
N LYS A 84 15.21 8.13 28.27
CA LYS A 84 15.79 9.16 29.15
C LYS A 84 16.89 9.95 28.45
N TYR A 85 17.71 9.30 27.62
CA TYR A 85 18.72 9.98 26.81
C TYR A 85 18.06 10.91 25.79
N LEU A 86 17.15 10.39 24.97
CA LEU A 86 16.48 11.19 23.93
C LEU A 86 15.65 12.36 24.48
N SER A 87 15.02 12.16 25.65
CA SER A 87 14.22 13.20 26.31
C SER A 87 15.04 14.41 26.77
N GLN A 88 16.39 14.32 26.81
CA GLN A 88 17.27 15.46 27.08
C GLN A 88 17.31 16.45 25.92
N HIS A 89 17.01 15.99 24.70
CA HIS A 89 16.98 16.83 23.49
C HIS A 89 15.60 17.42 23.23
N GLY A 90 14.54 16.83 23.77
CA GLY A 90 13.19 17.38 23.73
C GLY A 90 12.13 16.31 23.90
N LYS A 91 10.86 16.72 23.86
CA LYS A 91 9.73 15.81 24.09
C LYS A 91 9.55 14.87 22.90
N VAL A 92 9.57 13.57 23.17
CA VAL A 92 9.23 12.53 22.18
C VAL A 92 7.72 12.38 22.08
N ALA A 93 7.19 12.49 20.87
CA ALA A 93 5.79 12.31 20.54
C ALA A 93 5.44 10.82 20.35
N ASN A 94 6.31 10.09 19.65
CA ASN A 94 6.13 8.68 19.34
C ASN A 94 7.48 7.98 19.14
N HIS A 95 7.56 6.68 19.42
CA HIS A 95 8.71 5.85 19.11
C HIS A 95 8.29 4.39 18.92
N PHE A 96 9.01 3.68 18.07
CA PHE A 96 8.87 2.22 17.95
C PHE A 96 10.17 1.58 17.49
N PHE A 97 10.31 0.30 17.84
CA PHE A 97 11.47 -0.52 17.47
C PHE A 97 11.08 -1.53 16.41
N TYR A 98 12.03 -1.88 15.55
CA TYR A 98 11.87 -2.92 14.55
C TYR A 98 13.21 -3.57 14.22
N GLU A 99 13.14 -4.77 13.66
CA GLU A 99 14.31 -5.52 13.22
C GLU A 99 14.43 -5.46 11.70
N SER A 100 15.65 -5.19 11.22
CA SER A 100 16.04 -5.22 9.81
C SER A 100 17.47 -5.77 9.73
N TYR A 101 18.43 -5.03 9.18
CA TYR A 101 19.86 -5.33 9.27
C TYR A 101 20.43 -4.93 10.65
N GLY A 102 19.78 -5.42 11.71
CA GLY A 102 19.95 -5.02 13.10
C GLY A 102 18.71 -4.33 13.69
N THR A 103 18.77 -4.05 14.99
CA THR A 103 17.70 -3.38 15.73
C THR A 103 17.72 -1.88 15.47
N HIS A 104 16.58 -1.33 15.07
CA HIS A 104 16.42 0.09 14.76
C HIS A 104 15.26 0.70 15.52
N ALA A 105 15.33 2.01 15.77
CA ALA A 105 14.27 2.79 16.37
C ALA A 105 13.90 3.99 15.49
N VAL A 106 12.61 4.18 15.23
CA VAL A 106 12.09 5.47 14.76
C VAL A 106 11.68 6.27 15.97
N VAL A 107 12.13 7.53 16.04
CA VAL A 107 11.78 8.46 17.12
C VAL A 107 11.24 9.74 16.52
N GLU A 108 9.99 10.04 16.82
CA GLU A 108 9.32 11.29 16.43
C GLU A 108 9.33 12.26 17.61
N PHE A 109 9.92 13.43 17.43
CA PHE A 109 9.88 14.53 18.39
C PHE A 109 8.64 15.42 18.17
N VAL A 110 8.26 16.18 19.20
CA VAL A 110 7.20 17.19 19.09
C VAL A 110 7.67 18.42 18.32
N GLU A 111 8.96 18.76 18.45
CA GLU A 111 9.57 20.01 17.96
C GLU A 111 10.79 19.72 17.09
N ARG A 112 11.05 20.59 16.11
CA ARG A 112 12.16 20.40 15.16
C ARG A 112 13.50 20.66 15.83
N GLU A 113 13.52 21.60 16.77
CA GLU A 113 14.66 22.01 17.59
C GLU A 113 15.24 20.82 18.37
N SER A 114 14.43 19.81 18.69
CA SER A 114 14.89 18.58 19.34
C SER A 114 15.82 17.76 18.44
N ILE A 115 15.54 17.72 17.13
CA ILE A 115 16.42 17.08 16.15
C ILE A 115 17.73 17.85 16.03
N ASP A 116 17.66 19.18 15.99
CA ASP A 116 18.85 20.02 15.88
C ASP A 116 19.74 19.88 17.12
N SER A 117 19.14 19.84 18.32
CA SER A 117 19.83 19.54 19.59
C SER A 117 20.50 18.16 19.58
N LEU A 118 19.79 17.12 19.14
CA LEU A 118 20.33 15.77 19.04
C LEU A 118 21.47 15.68 18.03
N ARG A 119 21.33 16.30 16.86
CA ARG A 119 22.37 16.35 15.81
C ARG A 119 23.59 17.13 16.27
N ALA A 120 23.42 18.23 16.99
CA ALA A 120 24.52 19.01 17.56
C ALA A 120 25.33 18.20 18.59
N ALA A 121 24.68 17.33 19.35
CA ALA A 121 25.33 16.41 20.29
C ALA A 121 25.91 15.15 19.62
N THR A 122 25.56 14.88 18.36
CA THR A 122 26.05 13.71 17.62
C THR A 122 27.41 13.97 17.01
N ARG A 123 28.37 13.08 17.28
CA ARG A 123 29.73 13.15 16.74
C ARG A 123 29.82 12.41 15.40
N VAL A 124 30.67 12.90 14.50
CA VAL A 124 31.12 12.10 13.35
C VAL A 124 31.89 10.89 13.89
N PRO A 125 31.81 9.69 13.28
CA PRO A 125 32.66 8.58 13.67
C PRO A 125 34.16 8.97 13.53
N HIS A 126 34.97 8.64 14.53
CA HIS A 126 36.41 8.84 14.51
C HIS A 126 37.07 7.54 14.98
N GLY A 127 37.81 6.88 14.09
CA GLY A 127 38.62 5.70 14.36
C GLY A 127 39.72 5.60 13.32
N ASP A 128 40.87 5.00 13.66
CA ASP A 128 42.10 5.05 12.86
C ASP A 128 41.96 4.46 11.43
N ASP A 129 40.93 3.64 11.17
CA ASP A 129 40.62 3.04 9.86
C ASP A 129 39.29 3.53 9.21
N GLU A 130 38.55 4.46 9.82
CA GLU A 130 37.22 4.86 9.33
C GLU A 130 37.27 6.11 8.41
N CYS A 131 37.47 5.91 7.10
CA CYS A 131 37.28 6.95 6.09
C CYS A 131 35.78 7.11 5.76
N VAL A 132 35.09 8.04 6.44
CA VAL A 132 33.65 8.28 6.26
C VAL A 132 33.35 9.53 5.44
N VAL A 133 32.29 9.48 4.61
CA VAL A 133 31.72 10.68 3.97
C VAL A 133 30.98 11.49 5.03
N PRO A 134 31.32 12.77 5.28
CA PRO A 134 30.77 13.56 6.38
C PRO A 134 29.37 14.13 6.09
N PHE A 135 28.47 13.34 5.50
CA PHE A 135 27.07 13.72 5.28
C PHE A 135 26.26 13.59 6.59
N LYS A 136 26.06 14.69 7.29
CA LYS A 136 25.30 14.73 8.55
C LYS A 136 23.80 14.56 8.28
N SER A 137 23.27 13.36 8.41
CA SER A 137 21.85 13.05 8.21
C SER A 137 21.05 13.00 9.53
N ARG A 138 19.78 12.56 9.43
CA ARG A 138 18.92 12.16 10.57
C ARG A 138 18.98 10.65 10.85
N LEU A 139 19.90 9.93 10.19
CA LEU A 139 20.25 8.55 10.49
C LEU A 139 21.40 8.55 11.50
N LEU A 140 21.16 8.00 12.68
CA LEU A 140 22.09 8.03 13.81
C LEU A 140 22.44 6.60 14.23
N THR A 141 23.59 6.42 14.87
CA THR A 141 23.95 5.15 15.52
C THR A 141 24.18 5.42 16.99
N LEU A 142 23.46 4.70 17.85
CA LEU A 142 23.70 4.73 19.28
C LEU A 142 24.72 3.64 19.63
N LYS A 143 25.88 4.04 20.13
CA LYS A 143 26.88 3.11 20.71
C LYS A 143 26.79 3.17 22.23
N SER A 144 27.06 2.05 22.90
CA SER A 144 27.16 2.00 24.36
C SER A 144 28.43 1.29 24.78
N ASP A 145 29.27 2.00 25.53
CA ASP A 145 30.58 1.51 25.99
C ASP A 145 30.51 0.70 27.30
N ARG A 146 29.31 0.54 27.87
CA ARG A 146 29.10 -0.18 29.13
C ARG A 146 28.34 -1.48 28.89
N ALA A 147 28.60 -2.50 29.71
CA ALA A 147 27.82 -3.73 29.73
C ALA A 147 26.33 -3.37 29.89
N LEU A 148 25.55 -3.59 28.83
CA LEU A 148 24.12 -3.29 28.80
C LEU A 148 23.39 -4.36 29.59
N ASP A 149 22.42 -3.93 30.42
CA ASP A 149 21.43 -4.85 30.97
C ASP A 149 20.77 -5.59 29.80
N ARG A 150 20.83 -6.93 29.82
CA ARG A 150 20.30 -7.78 28.74
C ARG A 150 18.78 -7.83 28.79
N THR A 151 18.12 -6.74 28.42
CA THR A 151 16.66 -6.70 28.22
C THR A 151 16.34 -6.85 26.73
N SER A 152 15.51 -7.83 26.39
CA SER A 152 14.96 -7.97 25.04
C SER A 152 13.93 -6.89 24.77
N ILE A 153 14.06 -6.17 23.65
CA ILE A 153 13.11 -5.15 23.22
C ILE A 153 12.10 -5.74 22.26
N GLN A 154 10.83 -5.37 22.45
CA GLN A 154 9.77 -5.78 21.55
C GLN A 154 9.90 -5.03 20.22
N CYS A 155 10.29 -5.76 19.17
CA CYS A 155 10.39 -5.21 17.81
C CYS A 155 9.14 -5.53 16.99
N LEU A 156 8.64 -4.51 16.29
CA LEU A 156 7.52 -4.63 15.37
C LEU A 156 7.97 -5.28 14.06
N ARG A 157 7.16 -6.22 13.57
CA ARG A 157 7.39 -6.90 12.29
C ARG A 157 7.09 -5.94 11.12
N GLN A 158 8.04 -5.78 10.20
CA GLN A 158 7.91 -4.89 9.03
C GLN A 158 7.66 -5.66 7.71
N SER A 159 7.56 -7.00 7.79
CA SER A 159 7.36 -7.90 6.65
C SER A 159 6.05 -8.69 6.78
N ALA A 160 5.41 -9.01 5.66
CA ALA A 160 4.22 -9.85 5.66
C ALA A 160 4.51 -11.27 6.21
N VAL A 161 3.52 -11.87 6.86
CA VAL A 161 3.66 -13.24 7.37
C VAL A 161 3.75 -14.26 6.21
N PRO A 162 4.56 -15.32 6.35
CA PRO A 162 4.62 -16.40 5.36
C PRO A 162 3.24 -16.99 5.06
N ILE A 163 3.02 -17.41 3.81
CA ILE A 163 1.69 -17.88 3.34
C ILE A 163 1.19 -19.12 4.11
N ASN A 164 2.09 -20.01 4.54
CA ASN A 164 1.76 -21.17 5.36
C ASN A 164 1.27 -20.78 6.76
N GLU A 165 1.91 -19.79 7.40
CA GLU A 165 1.45 -19.23 8.68
C GLU A 165 0.08 -18.56 8.50
N LEU A 166 -0.10 -17.80 7.41
CA LEU A 166 -1.40 -17.19 7.10
C LEU A 166 -2.49 -18.27 6.93
N ILE A 167 -2.27 -19.30 6.12
CA ILE A 167 -3.24 -20.38 5.89
C ILE A 167 -3.66 -21.02 7.22
N GLN A 168 -2.73 -21.25 8.15
CA GLN A 168 -3.04 -21.78 9.48
C GLN A 168 -3.94 -20.85 10.29
N LYS A 169 -3.75 -19.52 10.19
CA LYS A 169 -4.64 -18.54 10.82
C LYS A 169 -6.02 -18.55 10.17
N LEU A 170 -6.09 -18.56 8.83
CA LEU A 170 -7.35 -18.58 8.08
C LEU A 170 -8.21 -19.82 8.39
N CYS A 171 -7.58 -20.98 8.57
CA CYS A 171 -8.32 -22.22 8.89
C CYS A 171 -9.02 -22.16 10.26
N LYS A 172 -8.62 -21.25 11.16
CA LYS A 172 -9.19 -21.08 12.51
C LYS A 172 -10.37 -20.10 12.55
N ALA A 173 -10.64 -19.38 11.47
CA ALA A 173 -11.76 -18.45 11.37
C ALA A 173 -13.11 -19.20 11.38
N GLN A 174 -14.21 -18.48 11.58
CA GLN A 174 -15.57 -19.02 11.64
C GLN A 174 -16.22 -19.10 10.25
N ASP A 175 -15.98 -18.09 9.41
CA ASP A 175 -16.50 -18.00 8.05
C ASP A 175 -15.49 -17.35 7.07
N ILE A 176 -15.85 -17.30 5.77
CA ILE A 176 -15.00 -16.69 4.73
C ILE A 176 -14.83 -15.19 4.96
N ASN A 177 -15.81 -14.51 5.55
CA ASN A 177 -15.73 -13.08 5.83
C ASN A 177 -14.58 -12.81 6.82
N GLU A 178 -14.53 -13.54 7.94
CA GLU A 178 -13.46 -13.46 8.92
C GLU A 178 -12.10 -13.86 8.32
N GLN A 179 -12.04 -14.86 7.42
CA GLN A 179 -10.80 -15.21 6.72
C GLN A 179 -10.26 -14.03 5.89
N VAL A 180 -11.12 -13.39 5.10
CA VAL A 180 -10.69 -12.27 4.24
C VAL A 180 -10.21 -11.09 5.08
N TYR A 181 -10.89 -10.74 6.18
CA TYR A 181 -10.46 -9.65 7.05
C TYR A 181 -9.21 -10.01 7.86
N THR A 182 -9.07 -11.25 8.32
CA THR A 182 -7.82 -11.74 8.94
C THR A 182 -6.64 -11.58 7.97
N LEU A 183 -6.83 -11.92 6.70
CA LEU A 183 -5.80 -11.69 5.68
C LEU A 183 -5.45 -10.22 5.53
N LEU A 184 -6.47 -9.36 5.44
CA LEU A 184 -6.27 -7.91 5.33
C LEU A 184 -5.44 -7.39 6.51
N ASP A 185 -5.80 -7.77 7.74
CA ASP A 185 -5.14 -7.31 8.95
C ASP A 185 -3.69 -7.79 9.06
N GLU A 186 -3.41 -9.03 8.68
CA GLU A 186 -2.07 -9.60 8.71
C GLU A 186 -1.14 -9.02 7.64
N TYR A 187 -1.69 -8.54 6.51
CA TYR A 187 -0.90 -8.11 5.35
C TYR A 187 -0.84 -6.60 5.16
N GLN A 188 -1.83 -5.82 5.61
CA GLN A 188 -1.85 -4.37 5.40
C GLN A 188 -0.66 -3.67 6.08
N LEU A 189 -0.28 -2.51 5.54
CA LEU A 189 0.70 -1.65 6.21
C LEU A 189 0.18 -1.21 7.58
N THR A 190 1.02 -1.28 8.61
CA THR A 190 0.73 -0.70 9.93
C THR A 190 1.02 0.79 9.94
N ASP A 191 0.53 1.50 10.96
CA ASP A 191 0.83 2.93 11.16
C ASP A 191 2.34 3.18 11.24
N GLU A 192 3.07 2.32 11.95
CA GLU A 192 4.52 2.39 12.13
C GLU A 192 5.26 2.14 10.82
N ASN A 193 4.80 1.18 10.00
CA ASN A 193 5.40 0.94 8.69
C ASN A 193 5.19 2.14 7.74
N ILE A 194 4.02 2.78 7.79
CA ILE A 194 3.75 4.00 7.02
C ILE A 194 4.65 5.14 7.51
N ARG A 195 4.79 5.34 8.83
CA ARG A 195 5.70 6.34 9.40
C ARG A 195 7.14 6.13 8.95
N LEU A 196 7.62 4.89 8.97
CA LEU A 196 8.95 4.52 8.49
C LEU A 196 9.13 4.85 7.00
N ARG A 197 8.14 4.54 6.16
CA ARG A 197 8.18 4.87 4.72
C ARG A 197 8.25 6.37 4.46
N PHE A 198 7.45 7.17 5.16
CA PHE A 198 7.50 8.63 5.04
C PHE A 198 8.81 9.21 5.61
N LEU A 199 9.38 8.61 6.65
CA LEU A 199 10.72 8.99 7.13
C LEU A 199 11.79 8.72 6.07
N VAL A 200 11.79 7.55 5.43
CA VAL A 200 12.72 7.26 4.32
C VAL A 200 12.53 8.27 3.19
N SER A 201 11.30 8.60 2.80
CA SER A 201 11.02 9.67 1.83
C SER A 201 11.63 11.01 2.23
N SER A 202 11.49 11.39 3.51
CA SER A 202 12.05 12.61 4.08
C SER A 202 13.59 12.59 4.11
N LEU A 203 14.23 11.44 4.36
CA LEU A 203 15.69 11.29 4.29
C LEU A 203 16.22 11.43 2.86
N ILE A 204 15.52 10.85 1.87
CA ILE A 204 15.88 11.01 0.46
C ILE A 204 15.67 12.46 0.00
N LYS A 205 14.64 13.15 0.52
CA LYS A 205 14.46 14.59 0.33
C LYS A 205 15.67 15.37 0.85
N ASP A 206 16.22 15.05 2.02
CA ASP A 206 17.41 15.75 2.54
C ASP A 206 18.59 15.69 1.55
N VAL A 207 18.81 14.52 0.91
CA VAL A 207 19.83 14.35 -0.14
C VAL A 207 19.51 15.21 -1.37
N ALA A 208 18.26 15.19 -1.85
CA ALA A 208 17.87 15.97 -3.03
C ALA A 208 17.96 17.49 -2.81
N THR A 209 17.58 17.97 -1.62
CA THR A 209 17.57 19.40 -1.29
C THR A 209 18.96 20.01 -1.15
N ALA A 210 20.02 19.20 -1.05
CA ALA A 210 21.40 19.69 -1.12
C ALA A 210 21.73 20.32 -2.49
N TYR A 211 21.08 19.85 -3.57
CA TYR A 211 21.23 20.40 -4.92
C TYR A 211 20.00 21.19 -5.39
N PHE A 212 18.80 20.78 -4.95
CA PHE A 212 17.53 21.35 -5.38
C PHE A 212 16.70 21.77 -4.16
N PRO A 213 16.95 22.96 -3.58
CA PRO A 213 16.41 23.33 -2.26
C PRO A 213 14.88 23.28 -2.12
N GLU A 214 14.14 23.53 -3.21
CA GLU A 214 12.68 23.53 -3.23
C GLU A 214 12.08 22.17 -3.61
N ALA A 215 12.90 21.13 -3.82
CA ALA A 215 12.43 19.80 -4.18
C ALA A 215 11.64 19.12 -3.06
N THR A 216 10.63 18.34 -3.42
CA THR A 216 9.94 17.42 -2.51
C THR A 216 10.13 15.98 -2.97
N VAL A 217 10.03 15.05 -2.02
CA VAL A 217 10.04 13.62 -2.30
C VAL A 217 8.84 13.03 -1.58
N ASP A 218 7.86 12.58 -2.37
CA ASP A 218 6.55 12.19 -1.89
C ASP A 218 6.30 10.71 -2.20
N PRO A 219 5.89 9.89 -1.21
CA PRO A 219 5.52 8.50 -1.46
C PRO A 219 4.27 8.42 -2.35
N PHE A 220 4.28 7.50 -3.30
CA PHE A 220 3.08 7.17 -4.08
C PHE A 220 2.86 5.66 -4.16
N GLY A 221 1.90 5.23 -4.97
CA GLY A 221 1.65 3.82 -5.21
C GLY A 221 1.18 3.11 -3.95
N SER A 222 1.72 1.90 -3.71
CA SER A 222 1.26 0.99 -2.66
C SER A 222 1.34 1.58 -1.25
N THR A 223 2.26 2.52 -1.01
CA THR A 223 2.43 3.15 0.31
C THR A 223 1.21 3.98 0.73
N VAL A 224 0.56 4.66 -0.21
CA VAL A 224 -0.49 5.66 0.08
C VAL A 224 -1.84 5.35 -0.56
N ASN A 225 -1.92 4.36 -1.44
CA ASN A 225 -3.14 4.02 -2.16
C ASN A 225 -4.11 3.10 -1.40
N SER A 226 -3.84 2.82 -0.11
CA SER A 226 -4.57 1.90 0.79
C SER A 226 -4.49 0.39 0.49
N PHE A 227 -3.80 -0.01 -0.59
CA PHE A 227 -3.60 -1.40 -1.02
C PHE A 227 -2.17 -1.91 -0.80
N GLY A 228 -1.37 -1.21 0.01
CA GLY A 228 -0.02 -1.63 0.38
C GLY A 228 -0.03 -2.83 1.30
N LYS A 229 0.85 -3.80 1.02
CA LYS A 229 1.13 -4.91 1.93
C LYS A 229 2.50 -4.73 2.58
N LEU A 230 2.69 -5.23 3.80
CA LEU A 230 4.01 -5.26 4.42
C LEU A 230 5.04 -5.93 3.50
N GLY A 231 6.21 -5.31 3.38
CA GLY A 231 7.27 -5.70 2.44
C GLY A 231 7.04 -5.30 0.98
N CYS A 232 6.04 -4.48 0.63
CA CYS A 232 5.98 -3.88 -0.71
C CYS A 232 7.03 -2.78 -0.90
N ASP A 233 7.39 -2.51 -2.14
CA ASP A 233 8.31 -1.44 -2.52
C ASP A 233 7.80 -0.06 -2.05
N LEU A 234 8.73 0.88 -1.91
CA LEU A 234 8.48 2.29 -1.63
C LEU A 234 8.72 3.09 -2.91
N ASP A 235 7.64 3.37 -3.61
CA ASP A 235 7.65 4.24 -4.79
C ASP A 235 7.71 5.71 -4.34
N LEU A 236 8.71 6.45 -4.84
CA LEU A 236 9.00 7.84 -4.48
C LEU A 236 8.94 8.75 -5.70
N PHE A 237 8.25 9.88 -5.56
CA PHE A 237 8.17 10.92 -6.57
C PHE A 237 8.98 12.14 -6.15
N LEU A 238 10.03 12.46 -6.90
CA LEU A 238 10.81 13.69 -6.79
C LEU A 238 10.09 14.81 -7.55
N ASP A 239 9.37 15.67 -6.83
CA ASP A 239 8.75 16.85 -7.43
C ASP A 239 9.73 18.03 -7.45
N LEU A 240 9.86 18.62 -8.63
CA LEU A 240 10.73 19.74 -8.92
C LEU A 240 9.92 20.97 -9.39
N ASP A 241 8.60 20.83 -9.57
CA ASP A 241 7.76 21.91 -10.10
C ASP A 241 7.60 23.07 -9.13
N ASN A 242 7.93 22.89 -7.85
CA ASN A 242 7.94 23.97 -6.87
C ASN A 242 9.17 24.88 -7.02
N ILE A 243 10.23 24.42 -7.70
CA ILE A 243 11.43 25.20 -7.98
C ILE A 243 11.03 26.40 -8.84
N GLY A 244 11.15 27.61 -8.29
CA GLY A 244 10.83 28.87 -8.98
C GLY A 244 9.38 29.38 -8.84
N LYS A 245 8.51 28.70 -8.10
CA LYS A 245 7.14 29.21 -7.82
C LYS A 245 7.08 30.19 -6.63
N SER A 246 8.16 30.32 -5.87
CA SER A 246 8.21 31.08 -4.60
C SER A 246 8.38 32.60 -4.76
N SER A 247 8.55 33.14 -5.98
CA SER A 247 8.76 34.58 -6.21
C SER A 247 7.55 35.29 -6.84
N THR A 248 6.50 35.56 -6.04
CA THR A 248 5.38 36.43 -6.45
C THR A 248 5.46 37.85 -5.86
N GLY A 249 6.62 38.26 -5.37
CA GLY A 249 6.85 39.67 -5.07
C GLY A 249 6.86 40.44 -6.38
N LYS A 250 5.86 41.30 -6.64
CA LYS A 250 5.91 42.27 -7.74
C LYS A 250 7.18 43.11 -7.55
N ALA A 251 8.22 42.83 -8.33
CA ALA A 251 9.41 43.65 -8.36
C ALA A 251 8.98 45.03 -8.87
N ALA A 252 8.92 46.02 -7.98
CA ALA A 252 8.75 47.41 -8.35
C ALA A 252 10.07 47.88 -8.98
N GLY A 253 10.24 47.66 -10.28
CA GLY A 253 11.44 48.04 -11.03
C GLY A 253 11.37 47.63 -12.50
N SER A 254 12.22 48.23 -13.35
CA SER A 254 12.31 47.94 -14.79
C SER A 254 13.08 46.66 -15.13
N PHE A 255 13.62 45.96 -14.13
CA PHE A 255 14.50 44.81 -14.32
C PHE A 255 13.91 43.57 -13.62
N THR A 256 13.94 42.45 -14.33
CA THR A 256 13.73 41.12 -13.76
C THR A 256 15.07 40.39 -13.69
N SER A 257 15.28 39.62 -12.62
CA SER A 257 16.46 38.77 -12.47
C SER A 257 16.04 37.31 -12.56
N GLU A 258 16.75 36.55 -13.38
CA GLU A 258 16.53 35.12 -13.57
C GLU A 258 17.86 34.40 -13.34
N TYR A 259 17.80 33.17 -12.81
CA TYR A 259 18.99 32.34 -12.69
C TYR A 259 19.44 31.90 -14.09
N LEU A 260 20.74 32.02 -14.38
CA LEU A 260 21.31 31.45 -15.60
C LEU A 260 21.29 29.92 -15.50
N MET A 261 20.36 29.28 -16.22
CA MET A 261 20.18 27.82 -16.22
C MET A 261 20.61 27.19 -17.55
N LYS A 262 21.07 25.93 -17.49
CA LYS A 262 21.47 25.18 -18.68
C LYS A 262 20.24 24.65 -19.43
N HIS A 263 20.03 25.13 -20.65
CA HIS A 263 18.99 24.61 -21.53
C HIS A 263 19.30 23.20 -22.04
N VAL A 264 18.26 22.38 -22.15
CA VAL A 264 18.32 21.03 -22.72
C VAL A 264 17.13 20.79 -23.64
N PRO A 265 17.18 19.79 -24.55
CA PRO A 265 16.19 19.66 -25.61
C PRO A 265 14.77 19.31 -25.16
N SER A 266 14.60 18.67 -23.99
CA SER A 266 13.28 18.24 -23.51
C SER A 266 13.23 18.05 -22.00
N GLY A 267 12.02 18.08 -21.44
CA GLY A 267 11.77 17.76 -20.02
C GLY A 267 12.27 16.36 -19.63
N ARG A 268 12.14 15.37 -20.53
CA ARG A 268 12.70 14.03 -20.30
C ARG A 268 14.21 14.06 -20.07
N VAL A 269 14.96 14.86 -20.84
CA VAL A 269 16.42 15.00 -20.66
C VAL A 269 16.73 15.69 -19.33
N VAL A 270 15.92 16.66 -18.90
CA VAL A 270 16.02 17.26 -17.55
C VAL A 270 15.87 16.17 -16.50
N THR A 271 14.78 15.40 -16.53
CA THR A 271 14.50 14.29 -15.59
C THR A 271 15.64 13.29 -15.54
N GLN A 272 16.14 12.82 -16.69
CA GLN A 272 17.23 11.85 -16.76
C GLN A 272 18.52 12.39 -16.13
N ARG A 273 18.87 13.65 -16.39
CA ARG A 273 20.06 14.29 -15.81
C ARG A 273 19.92 14.45 -14.30
N ILE A 274 18.77 14.91 -13.82
CA ILE A 274 18.52 15.10 -12.39
C ILE A 274 18.55 13.76 -11.66
N LEU A 275 17.82 12.75 -12.15
CA LEU A 275 17.85 11.40 -11.57
C LEU A 275 19.27 10.80 -11.61
N SER A 276 20.05 11.07 -12.66
CA SER A 276 21.45 10.64 -12.71
C SER A 276 22.30 11.29 -11.62
N VAL A 277 22.13 12.59 -11.33
CA VAL A 277 22.88 13.27 -10.25
C VAL A 277 22.42 12.79 -8.88
N ILE A 278 21.11 12.73 -8.66
CA ILE A 278 20.55 12.28 -7.37
C ILE A 278 20.92 10.84 -7.09
N SER A 279 20.92 9.96 -8.10
CA SER A 279 21.38 8.57 -7.90
C SER A 279 22.85 8.48 -7.50
N GLU A 280 23.75 9.27 -8.11
CA GLU A 280 25.15 9.33 -7.65
C GLU A 280 25.25 9.83 -6.21
N CYS A 281 24.43 10.80 -5.80
CA CYS A 281 24.43 11.29 -4.43
C CYS A 281 23.92 10.22 -3.45
N ILE A 282 22.87 9.48 -3.82
CA ILE A 282 22.35 8.37 -3.01
C ILE A 282 23.39 7.25 -2.89
N ASP A 283 24.06 6.90 -3.99
CA ASP A 283 25.04 5.79 -4.02
C ASP A 283 26.32 6.12 -3.25
N ASN A 284 26.85 7.33 -3.45
CA ASN A 284 28.13 7.71 -2.87
C ASN A 284 28.01 8.33 -1.47
N PHE A 285 26.88 8.98 -1.14
CA PHE A 285 26.72 9.77 0.09
C PHE A 285 25.52 9.37 0.95
N GLY A 286 24.54 8.63 0.40
CA GLY A 286 23.32 8.25 1.09
C GLY A 286 23.58 7.13 2.12
N PRO A 287 23.55 7.42 3.43
CA PRO A 287 23.92 6.43 4.42
C PRO A 287 22.91 5.29 4.44
N GLY A 288 23.40 4.05 4.35
CA GLY A 288 22.56 2.85 4.31
C GLY A 288 21.81 2.63 2.99
N CYS A 289 22.01 3.45 1.97
CA CYS A 289 21.51 3.20 0.62
C CYS A 289 22.49 2.30 -0.13
N THR A 290 21.99 1.25 -0.77
CA THR A 290 22.83 0.25 -1.45
C THR A 290 22.16 -0.23 -2.73
N GLY A 291 22.96 -0.80 -3.64
CA GLY A 291 22.45 -1.43 -4.86
C GLY A 291 21.75 -0.44 -5.80
N VAL A 292 22.30 0.76 -5.95
CA VAL A 292 21.69 1.82 -6.79
C VAL A 292 21.76 1.42 -8.26
N GLN A 293 20.60 1.44 -8.93
CA GLN A 293 20.43 1.07 -10.33
C GLN A 293 19.73 2.19 -11.08
N LYS A 294 20.39 2.72 -12.12
CA LYS A 294 19.87 3.77 -12.98
C LYS A 294 19.09 3.16 -14.15
N ILE A 295 17.76 3.29 -14.14
CA ILE A 295 16.88 2.79 -15.20
C ILE A 295 16.31 3.99 -15.99
N LEU A 296 17.20 4.81 -16.52
CA LEU A 296 16.86 6.12 -17.08
C LEU A 296 16.22 6.05 -18.47
N ASN A 297 16.39 4.94 -19.19
CA ASN A 297 15.89 4.76 -20.56
C ASN A 297 14.50 4.12 -20.62
N ALA A 298 13.93 3.69 -19.49
CA ALA A 298 12.56 3.19 -19.43
C ALA A 298 11.53 4.27 -19.82
N ARG A 299 10.30 3.86 -20.14
CA ARG A 299 9.19 4.79 -20.45
C ARG A 299 9.09 5.90 -19.40
N CYS A 300 9.05 5.50 -18.13
CA CYS A 300 9.19 6.38 -16.97
C CYS A 300 10.61 6.18 -16.40
N PRO A 301 11.53 7.14 -16.55
CA PRO A 301 12.86 7.05 -15.98
C PRO A 301 12.79 6.91 -14.45
N LEU A 302 13.56 5.97 -13.89
CA LEU A 302 13.61 5.78 -12.45
C LEU A 302 15.00 5.34 -11.96
N VAL A 303 15.21 5.49 -10.67
CA VAL A 303 16.38 5.02 -9.92
C VAL A 303 15.89 4.05 -8.86
N ARG A 304 16.43 2.84 -8.88
CA ARG A 304 16.10 1.79 -7.91
C ARG A 304 17.23 1.62 -6.92
N PHE A 305 16.93 1.48 -5.63
CA PHE A 305 17.93 1.25 -4.57
C PHE A 305 17.30 0.60 -3.34
N THR A 306 18.12 0.06 -2.44
CA THR A 306 17.67 -0.50 -1.16
C THR A 306 18.11 0.41 -0.01
N HIS A 307 17.18 0.87 0.81
CA HIS A 307 17.47 1.57 2.06
C HIS A 307 17.56 0.54 3.21
N GLN A 308 18.79 0.10 3.48
CA GLN A 308 19.12 -1.00 4.40
C GLN A 308 18.56 -0.80 5.82
N PRO A 309 18.72 0.38 6.48
CA PRO A 309 18.21 0.56 7.84
C PRO A 309 16.70 0.29 7.95
N ALA A 310 15.93 0.68 6.92
CA ALA A 310 14.48 0.46 6.88
C ALA A 310 14.08 -0.89 6.29
N GLY A 311 14.99 -1.61 5.65
CA GLY A 311 14.68 -2.86 4.93
C GLY A 311 13.74 -2.65 3.74
N LEU A 312 13.80 -1.49 3.08
CA LEU A 312 12.88 -1.12 2.00
C LEU A 312 13.59 -1.08 0.64
N GLN A 313 12.95 -1.68 -0.37
CA GLN A 313 13.26 -1.45 -1.77
C GLN A 313 12.59 -0.14 -2.21
N CYS A 314 13.34 0.79 -2.80
CA CYS A 314 12.87 2.10 -3.20
C CYS A 314 13.02 2.31 -4.71
N ASP A 315 12.00 2.88 -5.33
CA ASP A 315 11.99 3.30 -6.73
C ASP A 315 11.70 4.81 -6.80
N LEU A 316 12.70 5.61 -7.17
CA LEU A 316 12.62 7.08 -7.28
C LEU A 316 12.42 7.51 -8.73
N THR A 317 11.37 8.27 -9.01
CA THR A 317 11.11 8.89 -10.32
C THR A 317 10.75 10.37 -10.18
N SER A 318 10.78 11.13 -11.27
CA SER A 318 10.35 12.54 -11.31
C SER A 318 9.34 12.81 -12.43
N ASP A 319 8.95 11.78 -13.18
CA ASP A 319 8.13 11.92 -14.40
C ASP A 319 7.00 10.88 -14.43
N ASN A 320 5.99 11.10 -13.57
CA ASN A 320 4.81 10.23 -13.42
C ASN A 320 3.64 10.86 -12.63
N ARG A 321 3.19 12.06 -13.00
CA ARG A 321 2.07 12.74 -12.32
C ARG A 321 0.75 11.96 -12.40
N ILE A 322 0.56 11.17 -13.45
CA ILE A 322 -0.59 10.26 -13.60
C ILE A 322 -0.61 9.18 -12.50
N ALA A 323 0.55 8.65 -12.08
CA ALA A 323 0.61 7.68 -10.99
C ALA A 323 0.26 8.29 -9.63
N LEU A 324 0.58 9.57 -9.40
CA LEU A 324 0.13 10.28 -8.19
C LEU A 324 -1.40 10.32 -8.13
N ARG A 325 -2.05 10.73 -9.24
CA ARG A 325 -3.52 10.77 -9.34
C ARG A 325 -4.16 9.39 -9.27
N SER A 326 -3.49 8.37 -9.82
CA SER A 326 -3.92 6.97 -9.68
C SER A 326 -3.85 6.48 -8.24
N SER A 327 -2.84 6.91 -7.48
CA SER A 327 -2.71 6.57 -6.06
C SER A 327 -3.82 7.19 -5.22
N GLU A 328 -4.17 8.45 -5.49
CA GLU A 328 -5.28 9.13 -4.84
C GLU A 328 -6.66 8.53 -5.20
N LEU A 329 -6.88 8.19 -6.47
CA LEU A 329 -8.11 7.50 -6.89
C LEU A 329 -8.28 6.16 -6.15
N LEU A 330 -7.20 5.38 -6.08
CA LEU A 330 -7.18 4.12 -5.35
C LEU A 330 -7.38 4.31 -3.83
N TYR A 331 -6.78 5.36 -3.25
CA TYR A 331 -7.02 5.74 -1.86
C TYR A 331 -8.51 6.04 -1.62
N ILE A 332 -9.16 6.80 -2.50
CA ILE A 332 -10.60 7.10 -2.40
C ILE A 332 -11.40 5.80 -2.42
N TYR A 333 -11.15 4.92 -3.39
CA TYR A 333 -11.89 3.66 -3.47
C TYR A 333 -11.68 2.76 -2.25
N GLY A 334 -10.45 2.63 -1.75
CA GLY A 334 -10.18 1.79 -0.59
C GLY A 334 -10.71 2.36 0.73
N ASN A 335 -10.92 3.67 0.84
CA ASN A 335 -11.52 4.32 2.01
C ASN A 335 -13.02 4.61 1.84
N TYR A 336 -13.59 4.34 0.67
CA TYR A 336 -15.02 4.52 0.41
C TYR A 336 -15.85 3.40 1.05
N ASP A 337 -15.47 2.15 0.81
CA ASP A 337 -16.14 0.94 1.31
C ASP A 337 -15.08 -0.10 1.76
N ASN A 338 -15.23 -0.67 2.96
CA ASN A 338 -14.25 -1.58 3.56
C ASN A 338 -14.06 -2.88 2.76
N ARG A 339 -15.10 -3.33 2.05
CA ARG A 339 -15.07 -4.55 1.21
C ARG A 339 -14.09 -4.41 0.04
N VAL A 340 -13.80 -3.17 -0.40
CA VAL A 340 -12.86 -2.92 -1.50
C VAL A 340 -11.46 -3.41 -1.13
N ARG A 341 -10.94 -2.98 0.03
CA ARG A 341 -9.61 -3.40 0.50
C ARG A 341 -9.56 -4.90 0.76
N ALA A 342 -10.55 -5.41 1.48
CA ALA A 342 -10.70 -6.85 1.74
C ALA A 342 -10.62 -7.68 0.45
N LEU A 343 -11.41 -7.34 -0.57
CA LEU A 343 -11.46 -8.07 -1.83
C LEU A 343 -10.15 -7.96 -2.63
N VAL A 344 -9.56 -6.76 -2.72
CA VAL A 344 -8.29 -6.53 -3.42
C VAL A 344 -7.16 -7.33 -2.77
N PHE A 345 -7.06 -7.35 -1.45
CA PHE A 345 -6.02 -8.09 -0.74
C PHE A 345 -6.18 -9.62 -0.93
N ALA A 346 -7.40 -10.14 -0.80
CA ALA A 346 -7.69 -11.56 -1.03
C ALA A 346 -7.30 -12.00 -2.45
N LEU A 347 -7.73 -11.25 -3.47
CA LEU A 347 -7.47 -11.58 -4.87
C LEU A 347 -6.02 -11.36 -5.29
N ARG A 348 -5.32 -10.35 -4.74
CA ARG A 348 -3.87 -10.21 -4.95
C ARG A 348 -3.08 -11.34 -4.31
N CYS A 349 -3.51 -11.83 -3.13
CA CYS A 349 -2.89 -12.98 -2.51
C CYS A 349 -3.11 -14.25 -3.36
N TRP A 350 -4.36 -14.52 -3.76
CA TRP A 350 -4.74 -15.60 -4.67
C TRP A 350 -3.92 -15.56 -5.97
N ALA A 351 -3.87 -14.40 -6.63
CA ALA A 351 -3.15 -14.24 -7.89
C ALA A 351 -1.64 -14.46 -7.73
N ARG A 352 -1.04 -14.07 -6.60
CA ARG A 352 0.38 -14.34 -6.31
C ARG A 352 0.62 -15.84 -6.09
N VAL A 353 -0.20 -16.48 -5.26
CA VAL A 353 -0.08 -17.90 -4.93
C VAL A 353 -0.16 -18.77 -6.18
N HIS A 354 -1.05 -18.42 -7.11
CA HIS A 354 -1.21 -19.15 -8.37
C HIS A 354 -0.32 -18.68 -9.51
N GLY A 355 0.61 -17.75 -9.27
CA GLY A 355 1.55 -17.25 -10.28
C GLY A 355 0.91 -16.48 -11.44
N ILE A 356 -0.26 -15.87 -11.22
CA ILE A 356 -0.92 -14.95 -12.15
C ILE A 356 -0.20 -13.59 -12.16
N THR A 357 0.31 -13.18 -11.00
CA THR A 357 1.14 -11.98 -10.83
C THR A 357 2.59 -12.38 -10.55
N SER A 358 3.53 -11.49 -10.87
CA SER A 358 4.96 -11.68 -10.63
C SER A 358 5.58 -10.39 -10.09
N ALA A 359 6.65 -10.52 -9.30
CA ALA A 359 7.49 -9.39 -8.90
C ALA A 359 8.43 -8.93 -10.02
N ILE A 360 8.69 -9.81 -11.00
CA ILE A 360 9.56 -9.52 -12.15
C ILE A 360 8.68 -9.04 -13.32
N PRO A 361 9.07 -7.97 -14.03
CA PRO A 361 8.35 -7.53 -15.24
C PRO A 361 8.27 -8.61 -16.32
N GLY A 362 7.12 -8.73 -16.97
CA GLY A 362 6.91 -9.67 -18.07
C GLY A 362 5.44 -9.77 -18.47
N ALA A 363 5.00 -10.94 -18.94
CA ALA A 363 3.66 -11.11 -19.51
C ALA A 363 2.53 -11.33 -18.48
N TRP A 364 2.85 -11.30 -17.19
CA TRP A 364 1.90 -11.52 -16.10
C TRP A 364 0.91 -10.37 -15.94
N ILE A 365 -0.26 -10.65 -15.37
CA ILE A 365 -1.19 -9.60 -14.96
C ILE A 365 -0.50 -8.81 -13.84
N THR A 366 -0.44 -7.48 -13.96
CA THR A 366 0.16 -6.64 -12.92
C THR A 366 -0.80 -6.48 -11.74
N ASN A 367 -0.27 -6.18 -10.55
CA ASN A 367 -1.12 -5.86 -9.39
C ASN A 367 -2.06 -4.68 -9.68
N PHE A 368 -1.61 -3.68 -10.44
CA PHE A 368 -2.45 -2.55 -10.82
C PHE A 368 -3.58 -2.98 -11.76
N SER A 369 -3.28 -3.76 -12.80
CA SER A 369 -4.28 -4.32 -13.71
C SER A 369 -5.32 -5.17 -12.97
N LEU A 370 -4.88 -6.03 -12.04
CA LEU A 370 -5.78 -6.85 -11.23
C LEU A 370 -6.66 -5.98 -10.32
N THR A 371 -6.11 -4.95 -9.67
CA THR A 371 -6.92 -4.00 -8.88
C THR A 371 -7.96 -3.30 -9.76
N MET A 372 -7.63 -2.88 -10.98
CA MET A 372 -8.61 -2.29 -11.91
C MET A 372 -9.74 -3.27 -12.25
N MET A 373 -9.43 -4.56 -12.42
CA MET A 373 -10.45 -5.60 -12.63
C MET A 373 -11.39 -5.73 -11.42
N VAL A 374 -10.85 -5.68 -10.20
CA VAL A 374 -11.65 -5.69 -8.96
C VAL A 374 -12.56 -4.48 -8.88
N LEU A 375 -12.04 -3.28 -9.11
CA LEU A 375 -12.85 -2.05 -9.09
C LEU A 375 -13.96 -2.10 -10.13
N PHE A 376 -13.66 -2.54 -11.34
CA PHE A 376 -14.66 -2.70 -12.39
C PHE A 376 -15.79 -3.66 -11.99
N PHE A 377 -15.44 -4.82 -11.42
CA PHE A 377 -16.41 -5.78 -10.90
C PHE A 377 -17.30 -5.16 -9.82
N LEU A 378 -16.72 -4.39 -8.90
CA LEU A 378 -17.46 -3.71 -7.83
C LEU A 378 -18.39 -2.61 -8.37
N GLN A 379 -18.02 -1.93 -9.45
CA GLN A 379 -18.89 -0.96 -10.15
C GLN A 379 -20.06 -1.64 -10.87
N LYS A 380 -19.90 -2.91 -11.26
CA LYS A 380 -20.90 -3.70 -12.00
C LYS A 380 -21.91 -4.42 -11.10
N ARG A 381 -21.73 -4.40 -9.78
CA ARG A 381 -22.71 -4.95 -8.83
C ARG A 381 -24.04 -4.20 -8.92
N ASN A 382 -25.11 -4.84 -8.47
CA ASN A 382 -26.44 -4.24 -8.48
C ASN A 382 -27.09 -4.31 -7.08
N PRO A 383 -27.15 -3.19 -6.33
CA PRO A 383 -26.61 -1.87 -6.67
C PRO A 383 -25.07 -1.83 -6.66
N PRO A 384 -24.39 -0.83 -7.27
CA PRO A 384 -22.93 -0.76 -7.30
C PRO A 384 -22.30 -0.65 -5.90
N VAL A 385 -21.20 -1.37 -5.66
CA VAL A 385 -20.43 -1.27 -4.41
C VAL A 385 -19.60 0.01 -4.37
N ILE A 386 -19.10 0.48 -5.52
CA ILE A 386 -18.33 1.72 -5.63
C ILE A 386 -18.82 2.57 -6.82
N PRO A 387 -18.66 3.91 -6.77
CA PRO A 387 -18.98 4.76 -7.91
C PRO A 387 -17.98 4.60 -9.07
N THR A 388 -18.42 4.99 -10.26
CA THR A 388 -17.55 5.11 -11.43
C THR A 388 -16.65 6.34 -11.34
N LEU A 389 -15.52 6.37 -12.06
CA LEU A 389 -14.67 7.57 -12.05
C LEU A 389 -15.38 8.78 -12.68
N ASP A 390 -16.30 8.61 -13.64
CA ASP A 390 -17.10 9.73 -14.15
C ASP A 390 -18.09 10.27 -13.12
N GLN A 391 -18.65 9.43 -12.25
CA GLN A 391 -19.46 9.89 -11.11
C GLN A 391 -18.59 10.68 -10.13
N LEU A 392 -17.40 10.19 -9.78
CA LEU A 392 -16.45 10.93 -8.92
C LEU A 392 -16.03 12.27 -9.54
N LYS A 393 -15.84 12.32 -10.86
CA LYS A 393 -15.60 13.55 -11.62
C LYS A 393 -16.77 14.52 -11.53
N SER A 394 -18.01 14.04 -11.65
CA SER A 394 -19.21 14.89 -11.58
C SER A 394 -19.42 15.54 -10.19
N LEU A 395 -18.86 14.93 -9.14
CA LEU A 395 -18.88 15.43 -7.77
C LEU A 395 -17.70 16.37 -7.45
N ALA A 396 -16.76 16.53 -8.37
CA ALA A 396 -15.62 17.42 -8.20
C ALA A 396 -16.07 18.89 -8.24
N GLY A 397 -15.25 19.77 -7.65
CA GLY A 397 -15.45 21.21 -7.78
C GLY A 397 -15.22 21.72 -9.21
N LYS A 398 -15.29 23.04 -9.39
CA LYS A 398 -15.07 23.68 -10.70
C LYS A 398 -13.62 23.59 -11.19
N ASP A 399 -12.66 23.38 -10.29
CA ASP A 399 -11.25 23.32 -10.61
C ASP A 399 -10.91 21.98 -11.29
N LYS A 400 -10.37 22.09 -12.51
CA LYS A 400 -9.91 20.93 -13.29
C LYS A 400 -8.46 20.62 -12.96
N PHE A 401 -8.14 19.34 -12.83
CA PHE A 401 -6.78 18.86 -12.71
C PHE A 401 -6.36 18.16 -13.99
N ILE A 402 -5.60 18.85 -14.84
CA ILE A 402 -5.15 18.36 -16.15
C ILE A 402 -3.66 17.99 -16.06
N VAL A 403 -3.30 16.78 -16.50
CA VAL A 403 -1.92 16.29 -16.56
C VAL A 403 -1.62 15.83 -17.98
N ASP A 404 -0.65 16.45 -18.64
CA ASP A 404 -0.25 16.11 -20.01
C ASP A 404 -1.44 16.04 -21.00
N GLY A 405 -2.38 16.98 -20.86
CA GLY A 405 -3.62 17.05 -21.65
C GLY A 405 -4.72 16.07 -21.22
N ASN A 406 -4.49 15.21 -20.23
CA ASN A 406 -5.46 14.26 -19.70
C ASN A 406 -6.22 14.82 -18.49
N ASP A 407 -7.55 14.72 -18.51
CA ASP A 407 -8.39 15.15 -17.41
C ASP A 407 -8.40 14.14 -16.26
N CYS A 408 -7.73 14.51 -15.18
CA CYS A 408 -7.56 13.71 -13.96
C CYS A 408 -8.40 14.27 -12.78
N THR A 409 -9.47 15.00 -13.09
CA THR A 409 -10.36 15.63 -12.12
C THR A 409 -11.30 14.60 -11.50
N PHE A 410 -11.36 14.57 -10.17
CA PHE A 410 -12.32 13.80 -9.38
C PHE A 410 -12.42 14.39 -7.97
N VAL A 411 -13.54 14.14 -7.28
CA VAL A 411 -13.76 14.60 -5.90
C VAL A 411 -12.72 14.02 -4.94
N SER A 412 -12.09 14.88 -4.13
CA SER A 412 -11.10 14.48 -3.12
C SER A 412 -11.68 14.26 -1.73
N ASP A 413 -12.85 14.83 -1.46
CA ASP A 413 -13.56 14.74 -0.19
C ASP A 413 -14.52 13.55 -0.20
N LEU A 414 -14.20 12.52 0.58
CA LEU A 414 -14.99 11.30 0.72
C LEU A 414 -16.42 11.56 1.22
N ASN A 415 -16.64 12.62 2.00
CA ASN A 415 -17.94 12.95 2.56
C ASN A 415 -18.94 13.46 1.51
N LYS A 416 -18.44 13.88 0.34
CA LYS A 416 -19.28 14.30 -0.79
C LYS A 416 -19.77 13.13 -1.64
N ILE A 417 -19.27 11.92 -1.38
CA ILE A 417 -19.64 10.72 -2.13
C ILE A 417 -20.75 10.00 -1.38
N PRO A 418 -21.95 9.84 -1.99
CA PRO A 418 -23.05 9.10 -1.33
C PRO A 418 -22.63 7.68 -0.98
N PRO A 419 -23.03 7.13 0.17
CA PRO A 419 -22.70 5.76 0.55
C PRO A 419 -23.34 4.75 -0.40
N SER A 420 -22.70 3.58 -0.55
CA SER A 420 -23.25 2.50 -1.36
C SER A 420 -24.52 1.94 -0.70
N LYS A 421 -25.49 1.57 -1.54
CA LYS A 421 -26.70 0.84 -1.12
C LYS A 421 -26.52 -0.68 -1.18
N ASN A 422 -25.34 -1.15 -1.58
CA ASN A 422 -25.06 -2.57 -1.74
C ASN A 422 -24.76 -3.21 -0.37
N SER A 423 -25.46 -4.30 -0.06
CA SER A 423 -25.32 -5.06 1.18
C SER A 423 -24.74 -6.47 0.98
N GLU A 424 -24.20 -6.79 -0.20
CA GLU A 424 -23.57 -8.09 -0.47
C GLU A 424 -22.37 -8.32 0.44
N SER A 425 -22.28 -9.49 1.06
CA SER A 425 -21.18 -9.87 1.94
C SER A 425 -19.89 -10.11 1.14
N ILE A 426 -18.73 -10.07 1.83
CA ILE A 426 -17.44 -10.20 1.14
C ILE A 426 -17.25 -11.60 0.57
N ASP A 427 -17.84 -12.63 1.19
CA ASP A 427 -17.81 -14.00 0.69
C ASP A 427 -18.60 -14.16 -0.63
N VAL A 428 -19.74 -13.47 -0.78
CA VAL A 428 -20.48 -13.43 -2.05
C VAL A 428 -19.66 -12.71 -3.11
N LEU A 429 -19.13 -11.52 -2.79
CA LEU A 429 -18.33 -10.73 -3.74
C LEU A 429 -17.07 -11.47 -4.21
N LEU A 430 -16.42 -12.26 -3.33
CA LEU A 430 -15.27 -13.07 -3.68
C LEU A 430 -15.63 -14.18 -4.68
N CYS A 431 -16.67 -14.97 -4.39
CA CYS A 431 -17.15 -16.02 -5.30
C CYS A 431 -17.56 -15.44 -6.65
N ASP A 432 -18.37 -14.38 -6.62
CA ASP A 432 -18.93 -13.75 -7.81
C ASP A 432 -17.86 -13.08 -8.67
N PHE A 433 -16.77 -12.57 -8.08
CA PHE A 433 -15.64 -12.04 -8.86
C PHE A 433 -15.01 -13.14 -9.72
N LEU A 434 -14.76 -14.31 -9.11
CA LEU A 434 -14.14 -15.45 -9.76
C LEU A 434 -15.05 -16.02 -10.84
N GLU A 435 -16.36 -16.10 -10.57
CA GLU A 435 -17.36 -16.52 -11.55
C GLU A 435 -17.51 -15.51 -12.70
N PHE A 436 -17.61 -14.22 -12.39
CA PHE A 436 -17.73 -13.14 -13.37
C PHE A 436 -16.58 -13.18 -14.37
N TYR A 437 -15.34 -13.19 -13.89
CA TYR A 437 -14.17 -13.19 -14.76
C TYR A 437 -13.83 -14.57 -15.34
N GLY A 438 -14.31 -15.66 -14.74
CA GLY A 438 -14.30 -16.98 -15.37
C GLY A 438 -15.17 -17.03 -16.64
N ASN A 439 -16.20 -16.18 -16.74
CA ASN A 439 -17.15 -16.17 -17.85
C ASN A 439 -17.10 -14.90 -18.72
N PHE A 440 -16.23 -13.95 -18.40
CA PHE A 440 -16.11 -12.68 -19.12
C PHE A 440 -15.57 -12.88 -20.55
N ASP A 441 -16.23 -12.28 -21.54
CA ASP A 441 -15.81 -12.32 -22.94
C ASP A 441 -14.64 -11.35 -23.21
N PHE A 442 -13.42 -11.76 -22.83
CA PHE A 442 -12.20 -10.99 -23.08
C PHE A 442 -11.84 -10.85 -24.58
N ILE A 443 -12.47 -11.64 -25.46
CA ILE A 443 -12.24 -11.55 -26.89
C ILE A 443 -12.88 -10.25 -27.41
N LYS A 444 -14.14 -9.99 -27.03
CA LYS A 444 -14.90 -8.83 -27.49
C LYS A 444 -14.76 -7.60 -26.59
N ASN A 445 -14.70 -7.81 -25.27
CA ASN A 445 -14.91 -6.75 -24.30
C ASN A 445 -13.61 -6.33 -23.62
N GLY A 446 -13.45 -5.01 -23.49
CA GLY A 446 -12.47 -4.35 -22.63
C GLY A 446 -13.14 -3.75 -21.40
N ILE A 447 -12.33 -3.47 -20.39
CA ILE A 447 -12.75 -2.93 -19.10
C ILE A 447 -12.63 -1.40 -19.10
N ASN A 448 -13.69 -0.71 -18.67
CA ASN A 448 -13.73 0.75 -18.52
C ASN A 448 -14.25 1.17 -17.14
N ILE A 449 -13.33 1.52 -16.23
CA ILE A 449 -13.69 1.96 -14.88
C ILE A 449 -14.20 3.42 -14.81
N ARG A 450 -14.06 4.19 -15.89
CA ARG A 450 -14.63 5.53 -15.98
C ARG A 450 -16.13 5.49 -16.08
N LYS A 451 -16.63 4.57 -16.92
CA LYS A 451 -18.06 4.38 -17.18
C LYS A 451 -18.69 3.25 -16.36
N GLY A 452 -17.88 2.38 -15.73
CA GLY A 452 -18.36 1.16 -15.07
C GLY A 452 -19.02 0.18 -16.05
N LYS A 453 -18.59 0.19 -17.32
CA LYS A 453 -19.17 -0.65 -18.39
C LYS A 453 -18.10 -1.35 -19.21
N GLU A 454 -18.49 -2.48 -19.79
CA GLU A 454 -17.73 -3.11 -20.87
C GLU A 454 -17.69 -2.17 -22.08
N GLN A 455 -16.62 -2.23 -22.86
CA GLN A 455 -16.47 -1.50 -24.11
C GLN A 455 -15.86 -2.39 -25.18
N ASN A 456 -16.11 -2.08 -26.45
CA ASN A 456 -15.38 -2.70 -27.54
C ASN A 456 -13.89 -2.39 -27.42
N LYS A 457 -13.05 -3.39 -27.69
CA LYS A 457 -11.60 -3.24 -27.58
C LYS A 457 -11.05 -2.37 -28.70
N PRO A 458 -10.28 -1.30 -28.38
CA PRO A 458 -9.59 -0.49 -29.39
C PRO A 458 -8.46 -1.22 -30.12
N ASP A 459 -7.96 -2.33 -29.56
CA ASP A 459 -6.91 -3.16 -30.15
C ASP A 459 -7.13 -4.66 -29.90
N SER A 460 -6.31 -5.51 -30.52
CA SER A 460 -6.39 -6.97 -30.41
C SER A 460 -5.67 -7.56 -29.19
N SER A 461 -5.37 -6.76 -28.15
CA SER A 461 -4.71 -7.26 -26.94
C SER A 461 -5.55 -8.35 -26.26
N PRO A 462 -4.96 -9.39 -25.66
CA PRO A 462 -5.72 -10.43 -24.96
C PRO A 462 -6.60 -9.85 -23.85
N LEU A 463 -6.00 -9.04 -22.98
CA LEU A 463 -6.67 -8.32 -21.90
C LEU A 463 -6.58 -6.82 -22.17
N TYR A 464 -7.73 -6.15 -22.26
CA TYR A 464 -7.81 -4.70 -22.44
C TYR A 464 -8.46 -4.03 -21.23
N ILE A 465 -7.67 -3.25 -20.50
CA ILE A 465 -8.13 -2.41 -19.39
C ILE A 465 -7.72 -0.98 -19.71
N GLN A 466 -8.69 -0.10 -19.94
CA GLN A 466 -8.41 1.30 -20.24
C GLN A 466 -7.77 1.97 -19.02
N ASN A 467 -6.67 2.69 -19.24
CA ASN A 467 -6.09 3.56 -18.22
C ASN A 467 -7.11 4.66 -17.86
N PRO A 468 -7.41 4.87 -16.56
CA PRO A 468 -8.45 5.80 -16.12
C PRO A 468 -8.22 7.26 -16.54
N PHE A 469 -6.96 7.65 -16.74
CA PHE A 469 -6.57 9.02 -17.05
C PHE A 469 -6.03 9.16 -18.47
N GLU A 470 -5.15 8.25 -18.90
CA GLU A 470 -4.61 8.22 -20.27
C GLU A 470 -5.46 7.30 -21.16
N GLN A 471 -6.64 7.77 -21.59
CA GLN A 471 -7.69 6.92 -22.18
C GLN A 471 -7.31 6.11 -23.44
N THR A 472 -6.23 6.51 -24.13
CA THR A 472 -5.68 5.79 -25.30
C THR A 472 -4.82 4.59 -24.92
N LEU A 473 -4.51 4.41 -23.63
CA LEU A 473 -3.60 3.38 -23.15
C LEU A 473 -4.33 2.19 -22.51
N ASN A 474 -3.77 1.02 -22.76
CA ASN A 474 -4.14 -0.23 -22.12
C ASN A 474 -3.15 -0.55 -20.97
N VAL A 475 -3.62 -0.59 -19.73
CA VAL A 475 -2.78 -0.89 -18.55
C VAL A 475 -2.37 -2.35 -18.45
N SER A 476 -2.95 -3.22 -19.27
CA SER A 476 -2.63 -4.65 -19.37
C SER A 476 -2.03 -5.03 -20.72
N ARG A 477 -1.44 -4.07 -21.45
CA ARG A 477 -0.83 -4.31 -22.77
C ARG A 477 0.29 -5.37 -22.75
N ASN A 478 0.92 -5.58 -21.60
CA ASN A 478 1.96 -6.59 -21.42
C ASN A 478 1.39 -8.03 -21.37
N VAL A 479 0.10 -8.20 -21.08
CA VAL A 479 -0.51 -9.51 -20.82
C VAL A 479 -0.71 -10.28 -22.12
N ASN A 480 -0.15 -11.50 -22.19
CA ASN A 480 -0.31 -12.37 -23.34
C ASN A 480 -1.49 -13.36 -23.18
N HIS A 481 -1.85 -14.06 -24.26
CA HIS A 481 -2.97 -15.02 -24.27
C HIS A 481 -2.82 -16.11 -23.22
N SER A 482 -1.63 -16.70 -23.09
CA SER A 482 -1.38 -17.80 -22.15
C SER A 482 -1.59 -17.38 -20.69
N GLN A 483 -1.17 -16.18 -20.31
CA GLN A 483 -1.38 -15.68 -18.95
C GLN A 483 -2.84 -15.35 -18.68
N LEU A 484 -3.57 -14.83 -19.68
CA LEU A 484 -5.00 -14.59 -19.56
C LEU A 484 -5.81 -15.90 -19.44
N GLU A 485 -5.53 -16.89 -20.30
CA GLU A 485 -6.18 -18.21 -20.24
C GLU A 485 -5.93 -18.90 -18.90
N ARG A 486 -4.70 -18.79 -18.37
CA ARG A 486 -4.37 -19.29 -17.04
C ARG A 486 -5.20 -18.61 -15.96
N PHE A 487 -5.35 -17.29 -16.00
CA PHE A 487 -6.20 -16.55 -15.07
C PHE A 487 -7.67 -17.02 -15.14
N ILE A 488 -8.22 -17.18 -16.35
CA ILE A 488 -9.61 -17.64 -16.56
C ILE A 488 -9.80 -19.05 -15.99
N ALA A 489 -8.88 -19.98 -16.29
CA ALA A 489 -8.94 -21.35 -15.81
C ALA A 489 -8.94 -21.42 -14.27
N LEU A 490 -8.02 -20.68 -13.64
CA LEU A 490 -7.91 -20.61 -12.18
C LEU A 490 -9.12 -19.92 -11.54
N ALA A 491 -9.69 -18.90 -12.19
CA ALA A 491 -10.89 -18.23 -11.71
C ALA A 491 -12.08 -19.20 -11.69
N ARG A 492 -12.28 -19.97 -12.77
CA ARG A 492 -13.32 -21.03 -12.83
C ARG A 492 -13.11 -22.12 -11.78
N GLU A 493 -11.88 -22.61 -11.64
CA GLU A 493 -11.54 -23.63 -10.64
C GLU A 493 -11.80 -23.13 -9.22
N SER A 494 -11.37 -21.91 -8.92
CA SER A 494 -11.53 -21.31 -7.58
C SER A 494 -13.01 -21.02 -7.26
N ALA A 495 -13.79 -20.58 -8.25
CA ALA A 495 -15.24 -20.40 -8.09
C ALA A 495 -15.92 -21.74 -7.77
N TRP A 496 -15.57 -22.81 -8.50
CA TRP A 496 -16.08 -24.15 -8.25
C TRP A 496 -15.73 -24.65 -6.84
N VAL A 497 -14.48 -24.47 -6.39
CA VAL A 497 -14.04 -24.86 -5.02
C VAL A 497 -14.89 -24.16 -3.94
N LEU A 498 -15.14 -22.85 -4.09
CA LEU A 498 -15.92 -22.11 -3.11
C LEU A 498 -17.41 -22.50 -3.12
N GLN A 499 -17.97 -22.84 -4.29
CA GLN A 499 -19.35 -23.30 -4.42
C GLN A 499 -19.54 -24.70 -3.81
N GLU A 500 -18.60 -25.63 -4.07
CA GLU A 500 -18.67 -27.01 -3.55
C GLU A 500 -18.63 -27.03 -2.01
N GLN A 501 -17.75 -26.22 -1.41
CA GLN A 501 -17.62 -26.15 0.05
C GLN A 501 -18.81 -25.48 0.75
N ARG A 502 -19.57 -24.61 0.05
CA ARG A 502 -20.85 -24.09 0.58
C ARG A 502 -21.90 -25.19 0.69
N ASN A 503 -21.87 -26.19 -0.18
CA ASN A 503 -22.85 -27.28 -0.21
C ASN A 503 -22.54 -28.40 0.80
N HIS A 504 -21.28 -28.56 1.20
CA HIS A 504 -20.83 -29.62 2.12
C HIS A 504 -20.22 -29.06 3.42
N SER A 505 -21.09 -28.58 4.32
CA SER A 505 -20.70 -27.89 5.57
C SER A 505 -20.24 -28.80 6.73
N SER A 506 -20.31 -30.12 6.55
CA SER A 506 -20.23 -31.13 7.62
C SER A 506 -18.84 -31.74 7.89
N GLU A 507 -17.81 -31.47 7.07
CA GLU A 507 -16.44 -32.02 7.26
C GLU A 507 -15.37 -30.92 7.34
N ARG A 508 -15.43 -30.07 8.36
CA ARG A 508 -14.42 -29.01 8.59
C ARG A 508 -13.16 -29.48 9.34
N ASP A 509 -13.09 -30.75 9.71
CA ASP A 509 -12.32 -31.17 10.88
C ASP A 509 -10.84 -31.51 10.64
N LYS A 510 -10.21 -31.06 9.53
CA LYS A 510 -8.74 -31.12 9.30
C LYS A 510 -8.21 -30.48 8.01
N GLN A 511 -9.06 -29.96 7.13
CA GLN A 511 -8.65 -29.50 5.79
C GLN A 511 -8.81 -27.98 5.62
N ALA A 512 -7.95 -27.36 4.79
CA ALA A 512 -8.11 -25.97 4.41
C ALA A 512 -9.47 -25.74 3.71
N TRP A 513 -10.18 -24.69 4.11
CA TRP A 513 -11.54 -24.38 3.64
C TRP A 513 -11.69 -22.88 3.35
N GLY A 514 -12.70 -22.51 2.57
CA GLY A 514 -12.98 -21.13 2.18
C GLY A 514 -11.83 -20.50 1.40
N LEU A 515 -11.42 -19.29 1.81
CA LEU A 515 -10.27 -18.59 1.25
C LEU A 515 -8.96 -19.39 1.39
N ALA A 516 -8.81 -20.16 2.47
CA ALA A 516 -7.61 -20.98 2.66
C ALA A 516 -7.51 -22.10 1.62
N ALA A 517 -8.65 -22.68 1.21
CA ALA A 517 -8.69 -23.73 0.19
C ALA A 517 -8.25 -23.20 -1.19
N VAL A 518 -8.71 -22.01 -1.57
CA VAL A 518 -8.33 -21.39 -2.85
C VAL A 518 -6.88 -20.90 -2.89
N PHE A 519 -6.15 -20.91 -1.77
CA PHE A 519 -4.70 -20.67 -1.73
C PHE A 519 -3.86 -21.94 -1.82
N LEU A 520 -4.46 -23.13 -1.81
CA LEU A 520 -3.69 -24.33 -2.06
C LEU A 520 -3.35 -24.42 -3.55
N PRO A 521 -2.10 -24.75 -3.92
CA PRO A 521 -1.74 -24.94 -5.31
C PRO A 521 -2.63 -26.01 -5.94
N SER A 522 -3.20 -25.72 -7.11
CA SER A 522 -3.98 -26.71 -7.86
C SER A 522 -3.14 -27.97 -8.11
N VAL A 523 -3.75 -29.15 -7.93
CA VAL A 523 -3.13 -30.47 -8.17
C VAL A 523 -2.63 -30.62 -9.62
N SER A 524 -3.08 -29.74 -10.53
CA SER A 524 -2.66 -29.64 -11.93
C SER A 524 -1.26 -29.04 -12.15
N GLN A 525 -0.56 -28.51 -11.14
CA GLN A 525 0.79 -27.92 -11.30
C GLN A 525 1.95 -28.94 -11.44
N GLY A 526 1.65 -30.23 -11.63
CA GLY A 526 2.66 -31.31 -11.79
C GLY A 526 3.21 -31.56 -13.20
N PHE A 527 3.01 -30.66 -14.18
CA PHE A 527 3.56 -30.84 -15.54
C PHE A 527 4.80 -29.97 -15.79
N GLY A 528 5.87 -30.30 -15.06
CA GLY A 528 7.19 -29.70 -15.26
C GLY A 528 8.29 -30.59 -14.69
N LYS A 529 8.81 -31.49 -15.54
CA LYS A 529 9.98 -32.38 -15.34
C LYS A 529 9.76 -33.62 -14.45
N GLY A 530 9.58 -34.79 -15.09
CA GLY A 530 9.85 -36.09 -14.48
C GLY A 530 8.97 -37.25 -14.95
N LYS A 531 9.49 -38.09 -15.84
CA LYS A 531 9.03 -39.45 -16.20
C LYS A 531 7.61 -39.61 -16.77
N ARG A 532 7.55 -39.74 -18.11
CA ARG A 532 6.51 -40.51 -18.82
C ARG A 532 6.43 -41.94 -18.22
N LYS A 533 5.38 -42.23 -17.45
CA LYS A 533 4.90 -43.61 -17.26
C LYS A 533 3.37 -43.63 -17.31
N LYS A 534 2.86 -44.48 -18.21
CA LYS A 534 1.45 -44.68 -18.59
C LYS A 534 0.48 -44.66 -17.39
N ARG A 535 -0.55 -43.81 -17.47
CA ARG A 535 -1.88 -44.05 -16.87
C ARG A 535 -2.98 -43.60 -17.86
N LYS A 536 -3.14 -44.36 -18.95
CA LYS A 536 -4.45 -44.53 -19.61
C LYS A 536 -5.20 -45.54 -18.73
N GLY A 537 -6.23 -45.11 -17.99
CA GLY A 537 -7.00 -46.03 -17.14
C GLY A 537 -8.29 -45.42 -16.61
N PHE A 538 -8.24 -44.21 -16.04
CA PHE A 538 -9.40 -43.69 -15.30
C PHE A 538 -10.51 -43.03 -16.15
N ALA A 539 -10.22 -42.62 -17.38
CA ALA A 539 -11.25 -42.09 -18.28
C ALA A 539 -12.10 -43.20 -18.94
N SER A 540 -11.56 -44.42 -19.08
CA SER A 540 -12.24 -45.52 -19.77
C SER A 540 -13.29 -46.21 -18.91
N GLU A 541 -13.09 -46.29 -17.60
CA GLU A 541 -14.05 -46.92 -16.67
C GLU A 541 -15.25 -46.01 -16.39
N ARG A 542 -15.03 -44.68 -16.36
CA ARG A 542 -16.10 -43.69 -16.18
C ARG A 542 -17.05 -43.63 -17.37
N ILE A 543 -16.51 -43.80 -18.59
CA ILE A 543 -17.31 -43.89 -19.83
C ILE A 543 -18.07 -45.22 -19.90
N LYS A 544 -17.49 -46.33 -19.42
CA LYS A 544 -18.19 -47.63 -19.32
C LYS A 544 -19.37 -47.58 -18.35
N GLY A 545 -19.19 -46.98 -17.17
CA GLY A 545 -20.28 -46.82 -16.19
C GLY A 545 -21.43 -45.95 -16.69
N LEU A 546 -21.12 -44.88 -17.45
CA LEU A 546 -22.14 -44.03 -18.09
C LEU A 546 -22.89 -44.76 -19.22
N LEU A 547 -22.21 -45.59 -20.02
CA LEU A 547 -22.84 -46.37 -21.08
C LEU A 547 -23.68 -47.54 -20.55
N GLU A 548 -23.31 -48.14 -19.42
CA GLU A 548 -24.13 -49.17 -18.75
C GLU A 548 -25.36 -48.57 -18.07
N SER A 549 -25.24 -47.34 -17.51
CA SER A 549 -26.38 -46.61 -16.95
C SER A 549 -27.42 -46.25 -18.01
N LEU A 550 -26.99 -45.92 -19.24
CA LEU A 550 -27.90 -45.57 -20.35
C LEU A 550 -28.61 -46.80 -20.94
N LYS A 551 -27.98 -47.98 -20.91
CA LYS A 551 -28.59 -49.23 -21.39
C LYS A 551 -29.67 -49.79 -20.45
N ASN A 552 -29.65 -49.41 -19.16
CA ASN A 552 -30.66 -49.85 -18.19
C ASN A 552 -31.91 -48.95 -18.17
N THR A 553 -31.85 -47.75 -18.76
CA THR A 553 -33.01 -46.85 -18.88
C THR A 553 -33.97 -47.20 -20.01
N ASP A 554 -33.55 -48.01 -21.00
CA ASP A 554 -34.39 -48.41 -22.15
C ASP A 554 -35.14 -49.75 -21.94
N LYS A 555 -35.09 -50.35 -20.74
CA LYS A 555 -35.86 -51.57 -20.39
C LYS A 555 -36.96 -51.34 -19.35
N ALA A 556 -37.23 -50.09 -19.00
CA ALA A 556 -38.34 -49.71 -18.13
C ALA A 556 -39.24 -48.67 -18.82
N ARG A 557 -39.76 -49.04 -19.99
CA ARG A 557 -40.95 -48.45 -20.60
C ARG A 557 -41.69 -49.49 -21.41
#